data_AF-A0A851TSL2-F1
#
_entry.id   AF-A0A851TSL2-F1
#
_cell.length_a   1.000
_cell.length_b   1.000
_cell.length_c   1.000
_cell.angle_alpha   90.00
_cell.angle_beta   90.00
_cell.angle_gamma   90.00
#
_symmetry.space_group_name_H-M   'P 1'
#
loop_
_entity.id
_entity.type
_entity.pdbx_description
1 polymer ?
#
loop_
_entity_poly.entity_id
_entity_poly.type
_entity_poly.pdbx_seq_one_letter_code
_entity_poly.pdbx_strand_id
1 'polypeptide(L)'
;LQRKSSKAKEKKQKRLEERAAMDAVCAKVDAANKLEDPLEAFPVFKRYDRNGLSVSIECTRVSRLDRATVDWAFELTKTNMQTLYEQSEWGWKDREKREELTDDRAWYLLARDDGSGPVAFSHFRFDVECGDEVLY
;
A
#
# COMPACT_ATOMS: atom_id res chain seq x y z
N LEU A 1 -30.20 -18.06 -39.47
CA LEU A 1 -28.80 -18.37 -39.09
C LEU A 1 -27.95 -17.14 -38.68
N GLN A 2 -28.35 -15.89 -38.97
CA GLN A 2 -27.53 -14.68 -38.70
C GLN A 2 -27.40 -14.23 -37.22
N ARG A 3 -28.43 -14.40 -36.37
CA ARG A 3 -28.41 -13.94 -34.95
C ARG A 3 -27.37 -14.61 -34.05
N LYS A 4 -26.87 -15.81 -34.39
CA LYS A 4 -25.82 -16.49 -33.61
C LYS A 4 -24.43 -15.87 -33.83
N SER A 5 -24.19 -15.31 -35.02
CA SER A 5 -22.90 -14.71 -35.40
C SER A 5 -22.67 -13.34 -34.74
N SER A 6 -23.72 -12.50 -34.64
CA SER A 6 -23.62 -11.18 -33.98
C SER A 6 -23.36 -11.30 -32.47
N LYS A 7 -24.11 -12.18 -31.77
CA LYS A 7 -23.90 -12.44 -30.33
C LYS A 7 -22.48 -12.94 -30.01
N ALA A 8 -21.89 -13.77 -30.89
CA ALA A 8 -20.53 -14.26 -30.72
C ALA A 8 -19.49 -13.14 -30.91
N LYS A 9 -19.70 -12.25 -31.88
CA LYS A 9 -18.86 -11.07 -32.09
C LYS A 9 -18.94 -10.08 -30.93
N GLU A 10 -20.14 -9.76 -30.46
CA GLU A 10 -20.36 -8.90 -29.28
C GLU A 10 -19.69 -9.48 -28.03
N LYS A 11 -19.86 -10.78 -27.77
CA LYS A 11 -19.20 -11.45 -26.63
C LYS A 11 -17.67 -11.44 -26.75
N LYS A 12 -17.12 -11.56 -27.96
CA LYS A 12 -15.67 -11.47 -28.19
C LYS A 12 -15.17 -10.04 -27.96
N GLN A 13 -15.89 -9.04 -28.46
CA GLN A 13 -15.55 -7.64 -28.29
C GLN A 13 -15.57 -7.25 -26.80
N LYS A 14 -16.63 -7.62 -26.07
CA LYS A 14 -16.74 -7.35 -24.64
C LYS A 14 -15.56 -7.93 -23.84
N ARG A 15 -15.14 -9.16 -24.15
CA ARG A 15 -13.96 -9.79 -23.51
C ARG A 15 -12.65 -9.06 -23.83
N LEU A 16 -12.53 -8.50 -25.03
CA LEU A 16 -11.36 -7.73 -25.42
C LEU A 16 -11.30 -6.40 -24.65
N GLU A 17 -12.44 -5.73 -24.51
CA GLU A 17 -12.57 -4.50 -23.73
C GLU A 17 -12.32 -4.73 -22.23
N GLU A 18 -12.91 -5.79 -21.65
CA GLU A 18 -12.67 -6.19 -20.26
C GLU A 18 -11.17 -6.48 -20.00
N ARG A 19 -10.51 -7.15 -20.96
CA ARG A 19 -9.06 -7.40 -20.86
C ARG A 19 -8.24 -6.13 -20.99
N ALA A 20 -8.55 -5.27 -21.96
CA ALA A 20 -7.84 -4.02 -22.16
C ALA A 20 -8.00 -3.07 -20.97
N ALA A 21 -9.19 -3.05 -20.36
CA ALA A 21 -9.43 -2.30 -19.12
C ALA A 21 -8.56 -2.83 -17.97
N MET A 22 -8.50 -4.16 -17.79
CA MET A 22 -7.64 -4.78 -16.78
C MET A 22 -6.16 -4.49 -17.03
N ASP A 23 -5.69 -4.60 -18.28
CA ASP A 23 -4.30 -4.31 -18.64
C ASP A 23 -3.94 -2.84 -18.34
N ALA A 24 -4.88 -1.91 -18.55
CA ALA A 24 -4.68 -0.49 -18.23
C ALA A 24 -4.58 -0.22 -16.73
N VAL A 25 -5.38 -0.93 -15.91
CA VAL A 25 -5.33 -0.84 -14.44
C VAL A 25 -4.00 -1.38 -13.92
N CYS A 26 -3.59 -2.57 -14.37
CA CYS A 26 -2.29 -3.15 -14.04
C CYS A 26 -1.13 -2.22 -14.41
N ALA A 27 -1.19 -1.57 -15.58
CA ALA A 27 -0.14 -0.65 -16.02
C ALA A 27 0.05 0.56 -15.09
N LYS A 28 -1.04 1.08 -14.49
CA LYS A 28 -0.95 2.17 -13.51
C LYS A 28 -0.28 1.71 -12.21
N VAL A 29 -0.69 0.57 -11.68
CA VAL A 29 -0.11 -0.02 -10.47
C VAL A 29 1.36 -0.34 -10.68
N ASP A 30 1.72 -0.92 -11.83
CA ASP A 30 3.10 -1.19 -12.19
C ASP A 30 3.93 0.09 -12.31
N ALA A 31 3.36 1.17 -12.87
CA ALA A 31 4.03 2.45 -12.96
C ALA A 31 4.27 3.05 -11.56
N ALA A 32 3.28 3.00 -10.67
CA ALA A 32 3.42 3.46 -9.28
C ALA A 32 4.48 2.66 -8.52
N ASN A 33 4.46 1.32 -8.65
CA ASN A 33 5.47 0.43 -8.06
C ASN A 33 6.85 0.49 -8.73
N LYS A 34 7.05 1.28 -9.79
CA LYS A 34 8.38 1.58 -10.37
C LYS A 34 8.94 2.90 -9.86
N LEU A 35 8.18 3.69 -9.12
CA LEU A 35 8.69 4.88 -8.47
C LEU A 35 9.76 4.52 -7.45
N GLU A 36 10.74 5.40 -7.33
CA GLU A 36 11.78 5.37 -6.30
C GLU A 36 11.28 6.00 -5.01
N ASP A 37 10.62 7.15 -5.12
CA ASP A 37 10.02 7.89 -4.02
C ASP A 37 8.67 8.52 -4.47
N PRO A 38 7.53 7.91 -4.08
CA PRO A 38 6.20 8.46 -4.38
C PRO A 38 5.96 9.88 -3.82
N LEU A 39 6.73 10.30 -2.81
CA LEU A 39 6.60 11.62 -2.17
C LEU A 39 7.48 12.68 -2.85
N GLU A 40 8.30 12.31 -3.84
CA GLU A 40 9.19 13.25 -4.56
C GLU A 40 8.41 14.40 -5.21
N ALA A 41 7.23 14.11 -5.76
CA ALA A 41 6.36 15.11 -6.36
C ALA A 41 5.78 16.12 -5.36
N PHE A 42 5.91 15.86 -4.05
CA PHE A 42 5.31 16.68 -2.99
C PHE A 42 6.32 17.06 -1.90
N PRO A 43 7.39 17.80 -2.23
CA PRO A 43 8.48 18.09 -1.30
C PRO A 43 8.01 18.87 -0.07
N VAL A 44 6.94 19.67 -0.18
CA VAL A 44 6.35 20.43 0.93
C VAL A 44 5.75 19.56 2.02
N PHE A 45 5.40 18.29 1.71
CA PHE A 45 4.86 17.34 2.68
C PHE A 45 5.94 16.45 3.30
N LYS A 46 7.22 16.62 2.95
CA LYS A 46 8.34 15.90 3.57
C LYS A 46 8.72 16.44 4.97
N ARG A 47 8.05 17.49 5.43
CA ARG A 47 8.23 18.03 6.78
C ARG A 47 6.88 18.45 7.36
N TYR A 48 6.66 18.11 8.61
CA TYR A 48 5.51 18.55 9.39
C TYR A 48 6.00 19.31 10.62
N ASP A 49 5.67 20.60 10.70
CA ASP A 49 6.11 21.50 11.77
C ASP A 49 4.91 22.31 12.30
N ARG A 50 4.12 21.69 13.17
CA ARG A 50 2.87 22.25 13.73
C ARG A 50 2.58 21.68 15.11
N ASN A 51 1.91 22.46 15.96
CA ASN A 51 1.43 22.04 17.28
C ASN A 51 2.53 21.46 18.20
N GLY A 52 3.76 21.95 18.09
CA GLY A 52 4.91 21.45 18.86
C GLY A 52 5.52 20.15 18.34
N LEU A 53 5.04 19.62 17.21
CA LEU A 53 5.69 18.52 16.50
C LEU A 53 6.52 19.07 15.34
N SER A 54 7.77 18.62 15.25
CA SER A 54 8.69 18.89 14.14
C SER A 54 9.27 17.57 13.66
N VAL A 55 8.71 17.00 12.60
CA VAL A 55 9.12 15.69 12.06
C VAL A 55 9.44 15.76 10.58
N SER A 56 10.40 14.95 10.15
CA SER A 56 10.65 14.64 8.75
C SER A 56 9.76 13.48 8.31
N ILE A 57 9.28 13.52 7.06
CA ILE A 57 8.44 12.48 6.47
C ILE A 57 9.17 11.90 5.25
N GLU A 58 9.35 10.59 5.26
CA GLU A 58 9.96 9.84 4.17
C GLU A 58 9.01 8.76 3.64
N CYS A 59 9.06 8.49 2.34
CA CYS A 59 8.36 7.36 1.73
C CYS A 59 9.39 6.38 1.18
N THR A 60 9.33 5.12 1.60
CA THR A 60 10.34 4.13 1.26
C THR A 60 9.75 2.73 1.23
N ARG A 61 10.39 1.81 0.51
CA ARG A 61 10.00 0.39 0.50
C ARG A 61 10.49 -0.30 1.76
N VAL A 62 9.78 -1.34 2.17
CA VAL A 62 10.20 -2.18 3.30
C VAL A 62 11.59 -2.77 3.11
N SER A 63 11.96 -3.11 1.87
CA SER A 63 13.28 -3.67 1.55
C SER A 63 14.45 -2.70 1.78
N ARG A 64 14.16 -1.41 1.96
CA ARG A 64 15.14 -0.36 2.30
C ARG A 64 15.14 0.01 3.79
N LEU A 65 14.21 -0.53 4.57
CA LEU A 65 14.15 -0.28 6.01
C LEU A 65 15.10 -1.22 6.75
N ASP A 66 15.72 -0.68 7.80
CA ASP A 66 16.41 -1.52 8.76
C ASP A 66 15.40 -2.36 9.57
N ARG A 67 15.89 -3.47 10.11
CA ARG A 67 15.08 -4.38 10.90
C ARG A 67 14.50 -3.71 12.15
N ALA A 68 15.23 -2.77 12.75
CA ALA A 68 14.78 -2.08 13.96
C ALA A 68 13.53 -1.22 13.71
N THR A 69 13.45 -0.56 12.55
CA THR A 69 12.31 0.26 12.13
C THR A 69 11.10 -0.64 11.84
N VAL A 70 11.30 -1.77 11.18
CA VAL A 70 10.22 -2.74 10.92
C VAL A 70 9.70 -3.36 12.22
N ASP A 71 10.60 -3.76 13.12
CA ASP A 71 10.23 -4.30 14.43
C ASP A 71 9.48 -3.24 15.26
N TRP A 72 9.92 -1.98 15.24
CA TRP A 72 9.21 -0.85 15.86
C TRP A 72 7.80 -0.67 15.29
N ALA A 73 7.64 -0.70 13.96
CA ALA A 73 6.32 -0.54 13.32
C ALA A 73 5.37 -1.68 13.69
N PHE A 74 5.87 -2.92 13.74
CA PHE A 74 5.10 -4.07 14.20
C PHE A 74 4.67 -3.93 15.67
N GLU A 75 5.60 -3.63 16.58
CA GLU A 75 5.28 -3.50 18.00
C GLU A 75 4.32 -2.33 18.27
N LEU A 76 4.47 -1.22 17.55
CA LEU A 76 3.50 -0.12 17.60
C LEU A 76 2.11 -0.57 17.13
N THR A 77 2.03 -1.31 16.01
CA THR A 77 0.77 -1.87 15.51
C THR A 77 0.13 -2.81 16.52
N LYS A 78 0.93 -3.72 17.09
CA LYS A 78 0.49 -4.69 18.09
C LYS A 78 -0.06 -3.98 19.33
N THR A 79 0.69 -3.03 19.86
CA THR A 79 0.30 -2.23 21.02
C THR A 79 -1.04 -1.54 20.81
N ASN A 80 -1.26 -0.98 19.62
CA ASN A 80 -2.47 -0.22 19.32
C ASN A 80 -3.67 -1.09 18.93
N MET A 81 -3.42 -2.23 18.27
CA MET A 81 -4.47 -2.96 17.54
C MET A 81 -4.74 -4.36 18.07
N GLN A 82 -3.83 -5.01 18.81
CA GLN A 82 -3.97 -6.42 19.19
C GLN A 82 -5.31 -6.71 19.86
N THR A 83 -5.69 -5.94 20.89
CA THR A 83 -6.96 -6.14 21.61
C THR A 83 -8.17 -5.97 20.71
N LEU A 84 -8.14 -5.03 19.76
CA LEU A 84 -9.24 -4.80 18.82
C LEU A 84 -9.39 -5.98 17.85
N TYR A 85 -8.28 -6.54 17.38
CA TYR A 85 -8.28 -7.72 16.51
C TYR A 85 -8.77 -8.97 17.26
N GLU A 86 -8.32 -9.19 18.49
CA GLU A 86 -8.74 -10.32 19.34
C GLU A 86 -10.24 -10.30 19.66
N GLN A 87 -10.85 -9.11 19.72
CA GLN A 87 -12.30 -8.94 19.91
C GLN A 87 -13.10 -9.05 18.61
N SER A 88 -12.44 -9.06 17.46
CA SER A 88 -13.06 -9.19 16.14
C SER A 88 -13.09 -10.65 15.67
N GLU A 89 -13.78 -10.90 14.56
CA GLU A 89 -13.81 -12.23 13.92
C GLU A 89 -12.46 -12.67 13.33
N TRP A 90 -11.52 -11.74 13.15
CA TRP A 90 -10.22 -12.00 12.53
C TRP A 90 -9.18 -12.58 13.50
N GLY A 91 -9.27 -12.21 14.78
CA GLY A 91 -8.23 -12.50 15.77
C GLY A 91 -6.90 -11.78 15.49
N TRP A 92 -5.95 -11.89 16.42
CA TRP A 92 -4.59 -11.36 16.26
C TRP A 92 -3.58 -12.50 16.07
N LYS A 93 -2.71 -12.36 15.07
CA LYS A 93 -1.65 -13.33 14.77
C LYS A 93 -0.36 -12.61 14.43
N ASP A 94 0.60 -12.65 15.36
CA ASP A 94 1.92 -12.02 15.21
C ASP A 94 2.59 -12.38 13.87
N ARG A 95 2.59 -13.67 13.50
CA ARG A 95 3.25 -14.12 12.27
C ARG A 95 2.63 -13.53 11.01
N GLU A 96 1.30 -13.62 10.87
CA GLU A 96 0.60 -13.11 9.68
C GLU A 96 0.75 -11.60 9.57
N LYS A 97 0.67 -10.86 10.69
CA LYS A 97 0.86 -9.41 10.67
C LYS A 97 2.31 -9.01 10.37
N ARG A 98 3.30 -9.77 10.84
CA ARG A 98 4.71 -9.56 10.45
C ARG A 98 4.93 -9.83 8.97
N GLU A 99 4.37 -10.92 8.43
CA GLU A 99 4.43 -11.24 7.00
C GLU A 99 3.79 -10.14 6.15
N GLU A 100 2.64 -9.60 6.57
CA GLU A 100 1.98 -8.47 5.91
C GLU A 100 2.86 -7.21 5.90
N LEU A 101 3.39 -6.83 7.07
CA LEU A 101 4.26 -5.65 7.22
C LEU A 101 5.62 -5.81 6.53
N THR A 102 6.01 -7.03 6.13
CA THR A 102 7.29 -7.33 5.47
C THR A 102 7.18 -7.84 4.04
N ASP A 103 5.99 -7.80 3.44
CA ASP A 103 5.80 -8.12 2.02
C ASP A 103 6.64 -7.19 1.14
N ASP A 104 7.34 -7.74 0.14
CA ASP A 104 8.25 -7.00 -0.73
C ASP A 104 7.59 -5.82 -1.49
N ARG A 105 6.26 -5.83 -1.60
CA ARG A 105 5.47 -4.75 -2.22
C ARG A 105 5.10 -3.64 -1.25
N ALA A 106 5.41 -3.80 0.04
CA ALA A 106 5.05 -2.84 1.07
C ALA A 106 5.84 -1.53 0.95
N TRP A 107 5.09 -0.44 0.97
CA TRP A 107 5.58 0.91 1.15
C TRP A 107 5.30 1.39 2.56
N TYR A 108 6.22 2.21 3.07
CA TYR A 108 6.12 2.86 4.34
C TYR A 108 6.23 4.37 4.13
N LEU A 109 5.25 5.10 4.65
CA LEU A 109 5.38 6.52 4.93
C LEU A 109 5.76 6.64 6.42
N LEU A 110 6.97 7.12 6.72
CA LEU A 110 7.50 7.21 8.07
C LEU A 110 7.64 8.67 8.48
N ALA A 111 7.18 9.00 9.69
CA ALA A 111 7.48 10.26 10.35
C ALA A 111 8.60 10.03 11.37
N ARG A 112 9.70 10.77 11.25
CA ARG A 112 10.85 10.70 12.16
C ARG A 112 11.04 12.02 12.87
N ASP A 113 11.21 11.93 14.18
CA ASP A 113 11.68 13.03 15.01
C ASP A 113 13.21 12.97 15.10
N ASP A 114 13.87 14.11 14.89
CA ASP A 114 15.33 14.21 14.74
C ASP A 114 16.09 13.77 16.01
N GLY A 115 15.42 13.72 17.17
CA GLY A 115 16.00 13.28 18.45
C GLY A 115 15.56 11.89 18.93
N SER A 116 14.45 11.35 18.41
CA SER A 116 13.75 10.22 19.04
C SER A 116 13.51 9.03 18.11
N GLY A 117 13.85 9.16 16.82
CA GLY A 117 13.64 8.11 15.82
C GLY A 117 12.22 8.14 15.23
N PRO A 118 11.70 7.00 14.74
CA PRO A 118 10.38 6.95 14.14
C PRO A 118 9.28 7.14 15.19
N VAL A 119 8.28 7.97 14.88
CA VAL A 119 7.18 8.31 15.79
C VAL A 119 5.80 7.99 15.23
N ALA A 120 5.67 7.87 13.91
CA ALA A 120 4.45 7.41 13.26
C ALA A 120 4.79 6.76 11.92
N PHE A 121 3.89 5.89 11.44
CA PHE A 121 3.99 5.35 10.09
C PHE A 121 2.62 5.09 9.48
N SER A 122 2.59 4.98 8.16
CA SER A 122 1.53 4.36 7.38
C SER A 122 2.16 3.30 6.49
N HIS A 123 1.66 2.08 6.59
CA HIS A 123 2.01 0.98 5.67
C HIS A 123 0.94 0.94 4.58
N PHE A 124 1.37 0.89 3.32
CA PHE A 124 0.45 0.83 2.18
C PHE A 124 1.05 0.09 0.98
N ARG A 125 0.21 -0.23 -0.01
CA ARG A 125 0.60 -0.81 -1.29
C ARG A 125 -0.15 -0.15 -2.44
N PHE A 126 0.49 -0.06 -3.60
CA PHE A 126 -0.24 0.11 -4.86
C PHE A 126 -0.62 -1.28 -5.34
N ASP A 127 -1.92 -1.58 -5.40
CA ASP A 127 -2.42 -2.89 -5.81
C ASP A 127 -3.69 -2.76 -6.68
N VAL A 128 -4.17 -3.89 -7.20
CA VAL A 128 -5.45 -3.99 -7.91
C VAL A 128 -6.43 -4.74 -7.03
N GLU A 129 -7.51 -4.08 -6.62
CA GLU A 129 -8.59 -4.71 -5.84
C GLU A 129 -9.91 -4.57 -6.60
N CYS A 130 -10.63 -5.69 -6.75
CA CYS A 130 -11.89 -5.76 -7.50
C CYS A 130 -11.84 -5.21 -8.95
N GLY A 131 -10.65 -5.11 -9.54
CA GLY A 131 -10.44 -4.59 -10.90
C GLY A 131 -10.14 -3.10 -10.99
N ASP A 132 -10.02 -2.42 -9.85
CA ASP A 132 -9.65 -1.01 -9.76
C ASP A 132 -8.24 -0.85 -9.17
N GLU A 133 -7.51 0.17 -9.61
CA GLU A 133 -6.25 0.54 -8.95
C GLU A 133 -6.52 1.16 -7.57
N VAL A 134 -5.87 0.63 -6.53
CA VAL A 134 -6.08 1.08 -5.15
C VAL A 134 -4.76 1.36 -4.43
N LEU A 135 -4.88 2.24 -3.44
CA LEU A 135 -3.91 2.35 -2.36
C LEU A 135 -4.47 1.55 -1.18
N TYR A 136 -3.88 0.39 -0.91
CA TYR A 136 -4.30 -0.54 0.15
C TYR A 136 -3.48 -0.33 1.41
#